data_AF-A0AAT9LHX1-F1
#
_entry.id   AF-A0AAT9LHX1-F1
#
_cell.length_a   1.000
_cell.length_b   1.000
_cell.length_c   1.000
_cell.angle_alpha   90.00
_cell.angle_beta   90.00
_cell.angle_gamma   90.00
#
_symmetry.space_group_name_H-M   'P 1'
#
loop_
_entity.id
_entity.type
_entity.pdbx_description
1 polymer ?
#
loop_
_entity_poly.entity_id
_entity_poly.type
_entity_poly.pdbx_seq_one_letter_code
_entity_poly.pdbx_strand_id
1 'polypeptide(L)' 'MIAAAKILAEAGLELVTRPEIIAKAKEEFQRSTGGKPYKCAMPPEQKPAFHQLAGK' A
#
# COMPACT_ATOMS: atom_id res chain seq x y z
N MET A 1 -4.79 -2.83 -20.53
CA MET A 1 -5.08 -2.33 -19.16
C MET A 1 -6.50 -2.61 -18.64
N ILE A 2 -7.43 -3.20 -19.42
CA ILE A 2 -8.80 -3.50 -18.94
C ILE A 2 -8.85 -4.61 -17.88
N ALA A 3 -7.96 -5.61 -17.96
CA ALA A 3 -7.94 -6.71 -16.98
C ALA A 3 -7.61 -6.23 -15.55
N ALA A 4 -6.58 -5.38 -15.41
CA ALA A 4 -6.21 -4.82 -14.11
C ALA A 4 -7.36 -4.00 -13.49
N ALA A 5 -8.07 -3.22 -14.31
CA ALA A 5 -9.21 -2.44 -13.84
C ALA A 5 -10.34 -3.33 -13.30
N LYS A 6 -10.67 -4.42 -14.01
CA LYS A 6 -11.68 -5.39 -13.56
C LYS A 6 -11.29 -6.04 -12.24
N ILE A 7 -10.04 -6.50 -12.14
CA ILE A 7 -9.52 -7.14 -10.92
C ILE A 7 -9.62 -6.20 -9.72
N LEU A 8 -9.18 -4.94 -9.86
CA LEU A 8 -9.24 -3.98 -8.76
C LEU A 8 -10.68 -3.64 -8.37
N ALA A 9 -11.60 -3.53 -9.33
CA ALA A 9 -13.00 -3.26 -9.08
C ALA A 9 -13.69 -4.42 -8.35
N GLU A 10 -13.46 -5.66 -8.78
CA GLU A 10 -13.99 -6.86 -8.12
C GLU A 10 -13.41 -7.02 -6.70
N ALA A 11 -12.10 -6.86 -6.53
CA ALA A 11 -11.48 -6.88 -5.20
C ALA A 11 -12.07 -5.80 -4.29
N GLY A 12 -12.27 -4.58 -4.81
CA GLY A 12 -12.94 -3.50 -4.09
C GLY A 12 -14.36 -3.86 -3.67
N LEU A 13 -15.15 -4.43 -4.58
CA LEU A 13 -16.52 -4.90 -4.31
C LEU A 13 -16.53 -5.96 -3.20
N GLU A 14 -15.62 -6.93 -3.26
CA GLU A 14 -15.49 -7.96 -2.23
C GLU A 14 -15.16 -7.36 -0.87
N LEU A 15 -14.24 -6.40 -0.80
CA LEU A 15 -13.83 -5.77 0.45
C LEU A 15 -14.96 -4.96 1.11
N VAL A 16 -15.80 -4.27 0.32
CA VAL A 16 -16.91 -3.46 0.85
C VAL A 16 -18.14 -4.29 1.23
N THR A 17 -18.36 -5.43 0.57
CA THR A 17 -19.49 -6.32 0.86
C THR A 17 -19.20 -7.36 1.94
N ARG A 18 -17.92 -7.59 2.25
CA ARG A 18 -17.44 -8.57 3.24
C ARG A 18 -16.45 -7.94 4.24
N PRO A 19 -16.94 -7.16 5.22
CA PRO A 19 -16.08 -6.42 6.16
C PRO A 19 -15.17 -7.32 7.02
N GLU A 20 -15.51 -8.60 7.18
CA GLU A 20 -14.68 -9.59 7.88
C GLU A 20 -13.33 -9.83 7.19
N ILE A 21 -13.25 -9.64 5.87
CA ILE A 21 -11.99 -9.75 5.13
C ILE A 21 -11.05 -8.61 5.55
N ILE A 22 -11.57 -7.39 5.64
CA ILE A 22 -10.80 -6.22 6.11
C ILE A 22 -10.35 -6.42 7.56
N ALA A 23 -11.22 -6.96 8.42
CA ALA A 23 -10.87 -7.24 9.82
C ALA A 23 -9.69 -8.22 9.92
N LYS A 24 -9.76 -9.36 9.21
CA LYS A 24 -8.69 -10.36 9.16
C LYS A 24 -7.39 -9.80 8.57
N ALA A 25 -7.49 -9.02 7.49
CA ALA A 25 -6.32 -8.39 6.87
C ALA A 25 -5.62 -7.40 7.83
N LYS A 26 -6.40 -6.63 8.61
CA LYS A 26 -5.86 -5.74 9.64
C LYS A 26 -5.20 -6.53 10.78
N GLU A 27 -5.83 -7.59 11.26
CA GLU A 27 -5.25 -8.45 12.30
C GLU A 27 -3.90 -9.02 11.86
N GLU A 28 -3.83 -9.56 10.64
CA GLU A 28 -2.59 -10.09 10.07
C GLU A 28 -1.52 -9.00 9.97
N PHE A 29 -1.88 -7.83 9.45
CA PHE A 29 -0.95 -6.70 9.31
C PHE A 29 -0.40 -6.24 10.67
N GLN A 30 -1.25 -6.16 11.69
CA GLN A 30 -0.81 -5.80 13.04
C GLN A 30 0.13 -6.86 13.62
N ARG A 31 -0.20 -8.14 13.43
CA ARG A 31 0.64 -9.26 13.84
C ARG A 31 2.00 -9.24 13.16
N SER A 32 2.03 -9.04 11.83
CA SER A 32 3.27 -9.06 11.04
C SER A 32 4.16 -7.84 11.29
N THR A 33 3.56 -6.67 11.53
CA THR A 33 4.31 -5.42 11.79
C THR A 33 4.58 -5.17 13.27
N GLY A 34 4.01 -5.98 14.16
CA GLY A 34 4.00 -5.72 15.60
C GLY A 34 3.32 -4.39 15.96
N GLY A 35 2.42 -3.91 15.09
CA GLY A 35 1.76 -2.62 15.18
C GLY A 35 2.68 -1.40 15.19
N LYS A 36 3.92 -1.56 14.72
CA LYS A 36 4.88 -0.46 14.64
C LYS A 36 4.52 0.43 13.44
N PRO A 37 4.45 1.76 13.62
CA PRO A 37 4.26 2.66 12.49
C PRO A 37 5.45 2.54 11.53
N TYR A 38 5.17 2.77 10.24
CA TYR A 38 6.22 2.81 9.23
C TYR A 38 7.25 3.89 9.58
N LYS A 39 8.53 3.51 9.60
CA LYS A 39 9.67 4.42 9.73
C LYS A 39 10.52 4.30 8.47
N CYS A 40 10.74 5.41 7.78
CA CYS A 40 11.64 5.44 6.63
C CYS A 40 13.03 4.99 7.07
N ALA A 41 13.63 4.06 6.32
CA ALA A 41 15.00 3.61 6.57
C ALA A 41 16.04 4.65 6.13
N MET A 42 15.64 5.59 5.28
CA MET A 42 16.51 6.68 4.83
C MET A 42 16.61 7.79 5.89
N PRO A 43 17.73 8.50 5.93
CA PRO A 43 17.85 9.71 6.72
C PRO A 43 16.78 10.76 6.36
N PRO A 44 16.27 11.55 7.32
CA PRO A 44 15.23 12.55 7.08
C PRO A 44 15.60 13.60 6.02
N GLU A 45 16.88 13.90 5.86
CA GLU A 45 17.43 14.87 4.91
C GLU A 45 17.55 14.32 3.48
N GLN A 46 17.44 13.00 3.30
CA GLN A 46 17.60 12.37 2.01
C GLN A 46 16.44 12.75 1.09
N LYS A 47 16.75 13.51 0.04
CA LYS A 47 15.80 13.88 -1.02
C LYS A 47 15.93 12.94 -2.22
N PRO A 48 14.86 12.73 -3.00
CA PRO A 48 14.96 12.08 -4.30
C PRO A 48 15.98 12.77 -5.20
N ALA A 49 16.63 12.00 -6.07
CA ALA A 49 17.65 12.46 -7.00
C ALA A 49 17.06 13.25 -8.19
N PHE A 50 16.39 14.38 -7.92
CA PHE A 50 15.71 15.18 -8.94
C PHE A 50 16.62 15.66 -10.09
N HIS A 51 17.93 15.76 -9.86
CA HIS A 51 18.91 16.06 -10.91
C HIS A 51 18.88 15.06 -12.08
N GLN A 52 18.47 13.81 -11.84
CA GLN A 52 18.34 12.77 -12.87
C GLN A 52 17.14 13.00 -13.80
N LEU A 53 16.24 13.91 -13.44
CA LEU A 53 15.02 14.23 -14.19
C LEU A 53 15.14 15.55 -14.97
N ALA A 54 16.24 16.29 -14.83
CA ALA A 54 16.40 17.65 -15.38
C ALA A 54 16.66 17.71 -16.90
N GLY A 55 16.68 16.57 -17.60
CA GLY A 55 17.03 16.47 -19.02
C GLY A 55 15.99 15.74 -19.89
N LYS A 56 14.74 15.67 -19.45
CA LYS A 56 13.61 15.20 -20.26
C LYS A 56 12.59 16.31 -20.46
#